data_AF-A0A659PPI8-F1
#
_entry.id   AF-A0A659PPI8-F1
#
_cell.length_a   1.000
_cell.length_b   1.000
_cell.length_c   1.000
_cell.angle_alpha   90.00
_cell.angle_beta   90.00
_cell.angle_gamma   90.00
#
_symmetry.space_group_name_H-M   'P 1'
#
loop_
_entity.id
_entity.type
_entity.pdbx_description
1 polymer ?
#
loop_
_entity_poly.entity_id
_entity_poly.type
_entity_poly.pdbx_seq_one_letter_code
_entity_poly.pdbx_strand_id
1 'polypeptide(L)'
;AQQVALIAAAQDAETKAVELPVRANAENEAAELQAAAIIELAEATRKKGLAEAEAQRALNDAINVLSDEQTSLKFKLALLQSLPAVIEKSVEPMKSIDGIKIIQVDGLNRGATASDVAAGGANGGNLAEQALSAALTYRTQAPLIDSLLNEIGIAGGSLKALTTPLVSSATDEINREATVKEQ
;
A
#
# COMPACT_ATOMS: atom_id res chain seq x y z
N ALA A 1 -91.89 24.30 -36.21
CA ALA A 1 -90.72 23.40 -36.31
C ALA A 1 -89.39 24.13 -36.15
N GLN A 2 -89.12 25.22 -36.89
CA GLN A 2 -87.80 25.90 -36.88
C GLN A 2 -87.41 26.56 -35.53
N GLN A 3 -88.36 27.13 -34.77
CA GLN A 3 -88.05 27.76 -33.47
C GLN A 3 -87.59 26.76 -32.40
N VAL A 4 -88.08 25.52 -32.44
CA VAL A 4 -87.68 24.46 -31.49
C VAL A 4 -86.26 23.97 -31.80
N ALA A 5 -85.87 23.94 -33.09
CA ALA A 5 -84.52 23.59 -33.51
C ALA A 5 -83.47 24.65 -33.09
N LEU A 6 -83.85 25.93 -33.13
CA LEU A 6 -82.98 27.03 -32.65
C LEU A 6 -82.77 26.98 -31.12
N ILE A 7 -83.81 26.64 -30.35
CA ILE A 7 -83.71 26.51 -28.89
C ILE A 7 -82.85 25.30 -28.49
N ALA A 8 -83.02 24.16 -29.17
CA ALA A 8 -82.18 22.99 -28.96
C ALA A 8 -80.70 23.27 -29.28
N ALA A 9 -80.43 23.97 -30.40
CA ALA A 9 -79.07 24.37 -30.76
C ALA A 9 -78.45 25.36 -29.75
N ALA A 10 -79.26 26.25 -29.15
CA ALA A 10 -78.80 27.18 -28.12
C ALA A 10 -78.47 26.45 -26.80
N GLN A 11 -79.30 25.48 -26.37
CA GLN A 11 -79.02 24.64 -25.20
C GLN A 11 -77.76 23.78 -25.38
N ASP A 12 -77.56 23.20 -26.57
CA ASP A 12 -76.35 22.43 -26.88
C ASP A 12 -75.09 23.31 -26.82
N ALA A 13 -75.19 24.58 -27.21
CA ALA A 13 -74.07 25.53 -27.14
C ALA A 13 -73.76 25.93 -25.69
N GLU A 14 -74.78 26.20 -24.87
CA GLU A 14 -74.60 26.49 -23.43
C GLU A 14 -73.97 25.30 -22.70
N THR A 15 -74.44 24.08 -22.97
CA THR A 15 -73.91 22.87 -22.33
C THR A 15 -72.43 22.68 -22.66
N LYS A 16 -72.04 22.82 -23.93
CA LYS A 16 -70.63 22.74 -24.37
C LYS A 16 -69.76 23.86 -23.78
N ALA A 17 -70.31 25.06 -23.62
CA ALA A 17 -69.61 26.18 -23.01
C ALA A 17 -69.32 25.97 -21.52
N VAL A 18 -70.19 25.22 -20.81
CA VAL A 18 -69.97 24.84 -19.40
C VAL A 18 -69.10 23.59 -19.26
N GLU A 19 -69.20 22.64 -20.19
CA GLU A 19 -68.36 21.42 -20.17
C GLU A 19 -66.86 21.70 -20.31
N LEU A 20 -66.47 22.67 -21.14
CA LEU A 20 -65.07 23.00 -21.38
C LEU A 20 -64.33 23.50 -20.10
N PRO A 21 -64.82 24.50 -19.35
CA PRO A 21 -64.18 24.94 -18.11
C PRO A 21 -64.26 23.89 -17.01
N VAL A 22 -65.33 23.10 -16.92
CA VAL A 22 -65.43 22.00 -15.95
C VAL A 22 -64.37 20.93 -16.23
N ARG A 23 -64.17 20.55 -17.49
CA ARG A 23 -63.08 19.65 -17.89
C ARG A 23 -61.70 20.26 -17.60
N ALA A 24 -61.47 21.53 -17.95
CA ALA A 24 -60.19 22.19 -17.69
C ALA A 24 -59.87 22.27 -16.18
N ASN A 25 -60.87 22.53 -15.33
CA ASN A 25 -60.69 22.53 -13.88
C ASN A 25 -60.42 21.13 -13.34
N ALA A 26 -61.13 20.11 -13.82
CA ALA A 26 -60.88 18.72 -13.44
C ALA A 26 -59.48 18.24 -13.87
N GLU A 27 -59.01 18.65 -15.05
CA GLU A 27 -57.65 18.35 -15.54
C GLU A 27 -56.58 19.08 -14.73
N ASN A 28 -56.79 20.35 -14.35
CA ASN A 28 -55.87 21.08 -13.47
C ASN A 28 -55.79 20.45 -12.08
N GLU A 29 -56.92 20.10 -11.47
CA GLU A 29 -56.95 19.45 -10.16
C GLU A 29 -56.28 18.07 -10.22
N ALA A 30 -56.55 17.29 -11.28
CA ALA A 30 -55.87 16.01 -11.50
C ALA A 30 -54.35 16.20 -11.68
N ALA A 31 -53.90 17.22 -12.42
CA ALA A 31 -52.49 17.53 -12.62
C ALA A 31 -51.81 17.98 -11.32
N GLU A 32 -52.47 18.80 -10.50
CA GLU A 32 -51.97 19.21 -9.19
C GLU A 32 -51.81 18.02 -8.24
N LEU A 33 -52.79 17.13 -8.18
CA LEU A 33 -52.72 15.90 -7.39
C LEU A 33 -51.59 14.99 -7.86
N GLN A 34 -51.40 14.85 -9.18
CA GLN A 34 -50.29 14.08 -9.74
C GLN A 34 -48.93 14.72 -9.42
N ALA A 35 -48.81 16.05 -9.53
CA ALA A 35 -47.58 16.76 -9.18
C ALA A 35 -47.25 16.59 -7.69
N ALA A 36 -48.24 16.72 -6.81
CA ALA A 36 -48.07 16.50 -5.37
C ALA A 36 -47.63 15.05 -5.07
N ALA A 37 -48.25 14.06 -5.71
CA ALA A 37 -47.88 12.66 -5.55
C ALA A 37 -46.44 12.37 -6.04
N ILE A 38 -46.00 12.99 -7.13
CA ILE A 38 -44.63 12.85 -7.63
C ILE A 38 -43.63 13.48 -6.67
N ILE A 39 -43.93 14.64 -6.11
CA ILE A 39 -43.07 15.31 -5.12
C ILE A 39 -42.94 14.44 -3.87
N GLU A 40 -44.06 13.92 -3.35
CA GLU A 40 -44.05 13.05 -2.17
C GLU A 40 -43.27 11.75 -2.44
N LEU A 41 -43.45 11.13 -3.61
CA LEU A 41 -42.70 9.94 -4.01
C LEU A 41 -41.20 10.27 -4.15
N ALA A 42 -40.84 11.41 -4.73
CA ALA A 42 -39.45 11.85 -4.85
C ALA A 42 -38.81 12.07 -3.48
N GLU A 43 -39.55 12.64 -2.52
CA GLU A 43 -39.06 12.79 -1.14
C GLU A 43 -38.91 11.44 -0.43
N ALA A 44 -39.88 10.54 -0.58
CA ALA A 44 -39.83 9.20 -0.01
C ALA A 44 -38.66 8.39 -0.56
N THR A 45 -38.45 8.43 -1.88
CA THR A 45 -37.31 7.76 -2.54
C THR A 45 -35.98 8.37 -2.16
N ARG A 46 -35.91 9.70 -2.01
CA ARG A 46 -34.69 10.37 -1.50
C ARG A 46 -34.38 9.94 -0.07
N LYS A 47 -35.36 9.95 0.83
CA LYS A 47 -35.17 9.53 2.24
C LYS A 47 -34.76 8.05 2.31
N LYS A 48 -35.41 7.19 1.53
CA LYS A 48 -35.06 5.77 1.43
C LYS A 48 -33.64 5.59 0.88
N GLY A 49 -33.27 6.28 -0.20
CA GLY A 49 -31.94 6.20 -0.79
C GLY A 49 -30.84 6.70 0.13
N LEU A 50 -31.09 7.74 0.93
CA LEU A 50 -30.16 8.19 1.97
C LEU A 50 -29.97 7.13 3.07
N ALA A 51 -31.06 6.56 3.57
CA ALA A 51 -31.00 5.49 4.57
C ALA A 51 -30.28 4.23 4.04
N GLU A 52 -30.52 3.86 2.79
CA GLU A 52 -29.83 2.73 2.14
C GLU A 52 -28.34 3.02 1.92
N ALA A 53 -27.98 4.25 1.53
CA ALA A 53 -26.58 4.65 1.38
C ALA A 53 -25.83 4.66 2.72
N GLU A 54 -26.46 5.14 3.79
CA GLU A 54 -25.92 5.09 5.15
C GLU A 54 -25.76 3.65 5.63
N ALA A 55 -26.77 2.81 5.41
CA ALA A 55 -26.71 1.39 5.75
C ALA A 55 -25.58 0.67 4.99
N GLN A 56 -25.45 0.93 3.68
CA GLN A 56 -24.38 0.34 2.86
C GLN A 56 -23.00 0.83 3.30
N ARG A 57 -22.87 2.11 3.67
CA ARG A 57 -21.63 2.66 4.20
C ARG A 57 -21.25 2.00 5.52
N ALA A 58 -22.19 1.90 6.46
CA ALA A 58 -21.96 1.21 7.72
C ALA A 58 -21.59 -0.27 7.54
N LEU A 59 -22.21 -0.94 6.56
CA LEU A 59 -21.89 -2.32 6.21
C LEU A 59 -20.48 -2.44 5.63
N ASN A 60 -20.09 -1.56 4.70
CA ASN A 60 -18.75 -1.55 4.13
C ASN A 60 -17.69 -1.25 5.19
N ASP A 61 -17.95 -0.29 6.08
CA ASP A 61 -17.05 0.05 7.18
C ASP A 61 -16.90 -1.16 8.13
N ALA A 62 -18.00 -1.84 8.46
CA ALA A 62 -17.97 -3.06 9.25
C ALA A 62 -17.21 -4.21 8.55
N ILE A 63 -17.40 -4.38 7.23
CA ILE A 63 -16.66 -5.39 6.45
C ILE A 63 -15.17 -5.08 6.44
N ASN A 64 -14.76 -3.83 6.23
CA ASN A 64 -13.34 -3.47 6.17
C ASN A 64 -12.66 -3.71 7.52
N VAL A 65 -13.28 -3.26 8.62
CA VAL A 65 -12.77 -3.50 9.98
C VAL A 65 -12.69 -5.00 10.28
N LEU A 66 -13.75 -5.76 9.98
CA LEU A 66 -13.77 -7.21 10.20
C LEU A 66 -12.75 -7.93 9.32
N SER A 67 -12.60 -7.51 8.07
CA SER A 67 -11.65 -8.07 7.09
C SER A 67 -10.22 -7.86 7.54
N ASP A 68 -9.86 -6.67 8.04
CA ASP A 68 -8.51 -6.36 8.49
C ASP A 68 -8.13 -7.20 9.72
N GLU A 69 -9.03 -7.31 10.69
CA GLU A 69 -8.82 -8.15 11.87
C GLU A 69 -8.69 -9.64 11.49
N GLN A 70 -9.60 -10.15 10.66
CA GLN A 70 -9.55 -11.54 10.20
C GLN A 70 -8.32 -11.85 9.35
N THR A 71 -7.92 -10.92 8.48
CA THR A 71 -6.72 -11.06 7.66
C THR A 71 -5.48 -11.10 8.54
N SER A 72 -5.38 -10.26 9.57
CA SER A 72 -4.28 -10.28 10.52
C SER A 72 -4.21 -11.61 11.29
N LEU A 73 -5.35 -12.17 11.69
CA LEU A 73 -5.41 -13.45 12.39
C LEU A 73 -4.98 -14.60 11.47
N LYS A 74 -5.53 -14.66 10.26
CA LYS A 74 -5.15 -15.66 9.24
C LYS A 74 -3.67 -15.56 8.89
N PHE A 75 -3.15 -14.34 8.75
CA PHE A 75 -1.73 -14.10 8.50
C PHE A 75 -0.86 -14.59 9.66
N LYS A 76 -1.20 -14.24 10.91
CA LYS A 76 -0.48 -14.72 12.10
C LYS A 76 -0.51 -16.24 12.21
N LEU A 77 -1.65 -16.86 11.91
CA LEU A 77 -1.79 -18.31 11.95
C LEU A 77 -0.97 -18.99 10.85
N ALA A 78 -1.00 -18.47 9.62
CA ALA A 78 -0.18 -18.97 8.52
C ALA A 78 1.32 -18.80 8.81
N LEU A 79 1.72 -17.67 9.41
CA LEU A 79 3.09 -17.45 9.87
C LEU A 79 3.50 -18.46 10.96
N LEU A 80 2.65 -18.69 11.96
CA LEU A 80 2.89 -19.70 13.00
C LEU A 80 2.99 -21.12 12.43
N GLN A 81 2.20 -21.45 11.40
CA GLN A 81 2.26 -22.75 10.73
C GLN A 81 3.52 -22.94 9.88
N SER A 82 4.03 -21.86 9.28
CA SER A 82 5.23 -21.88 8.43
C SER A 82 6.54 -21.72 9.21
N LEU A 83 6.49 -21.13 10.41
CA LEU A 83 7.65 -20.90 11.28
C LEU A 83 8.50 -22.15 11.55
N PRO A 84 7.92 -23.34 11.85
CA PRO A 84 8.72 -24.54 12.08
C PRO A 84 9.60 -24.93 10.87
N ALA A 85 9.05 -24.86 9.65
CA ALA A 85 9.78 -25.19 8.43
C ALA A 85 10.89 -24.16 8.14
N VAL A 86 10.63 -22.88 8.40
CA VAL A 86 11.63 -21.81 8.27
C VAL A 86 12.77 -22.00 9.27
N ILE A 87 12.47 -22.33 10.53
CA ILE A 87 13.49 -22.58 11.56
C ILE A 87 14.33 -23.80 11.19
N GLU A 88 13.71 -24.90 10.76
CA GLU A 88 14.44 -26.10 10.33
C GLU A 88 15.42 -25.79 9.19
N LYS A 89 14.96 -25.07 8.16
CA LYS A 89 15.81 -24.63 7.04
C LYS A 89 16.87 -23.62 7.46
N SER A 90 16.59 -22.78 8.43
CA SER A 90 17.53 -21.76 8.94
C SER A 90 18.61 -22.36 9.85
N VAL A 91 18.34 -23.47 10.52
CA VAL A 91 19.30 -24.16 11.40
C VAL A 91 20.13 -25.23 10.65
N GLU A 92 19.70 -25.62 9.45
CA GLU A 92 20.41 -26.57 8.57
C GLU A 92 21.86 -26.13 8.22
N PRO A 93 22.14 -24.85 7.89
CA PRO A 93 23.51 -24.36 7.71
C PRO A 93 24.34 -24.39 8.99
N MET A 94 23.72 -24.15 10.16
CA MET A 94 24.43 -24.17 11.44
C MET A 94 24.89 -25.57 11.83
N LYS A 95 24.09 -26.61 11.51
CA LYS A 95 24.50 -28.01 11.70
C LYS A 95 25.69 -28.40 10.82
N SER A 96 25.84 -27.75 9.66
CA SER A 96 26.91 -28.03 8.71
C SER A 96 28.25 -27.37 9.07
N ILE A 97 28.27 -26.54 10.13
CA ILE A 97 29.49 -25.89 10.64
C ILE A 97 29.96 -26.64 11.90
N ASP A 98 30.83 -27.63 11.71
CA ASP A 98 31.45 -28.42 12.79
C ASP A 98 32.59 -27.64 13.51
N GLY A 99 32.91 -26.44 13.02
CA GLY A 99 33.94 -25.54 13.52
C GLY A 99 34.50 -24.65 12.41
N ILE A 100 34.85 -23.40 12.70
CA ILE A 100 35.53 -22.53 11.74
C ILE A 100 36.96 -23.04 11.57
N LYS A 101 37.17 -23.95 10.63
CA LYS A 101 38.51 -24.40 10.24
C LYS A 101 39.12 -23.32 9.36
N ILE A 102 39.95 -22.46 9.95
CA ILE A 102 40.74 -21.49 9.20
C ILE A 102 41.73 -22.29 8.34
N ILE A 103 41.35 -22.54 7.09
CA ILE A 103 42.27 -23.05 6.09
C ILE A 103 43.04 -21.83 5.60
N GLN A 104 44.27 -21.65 6.07
CA GLN A 104 45.20 -20.68 5.49
C GLN A 104 45.48 -21.10 4.05
N VAL A 105 44.79 -20.48 3.11
CA VAL A 105 45.03 -20.60 1.66
C VAL A 105 46.05 -19.57 1.18
N ASP A 106 47.15 -19.43 1.92
CA ASP A 106 48.20 -18.46 1.60
C ASP A 106 49.27 -19.06 0.66
N GLY A 107 48.83 -19.83 -0.35
CA GLY A 107 49.80 -20.52 -1.22
C GLY A 107 49.33 -21.12 -2.55
N LEU A 108 48.04 -21.15 -2.90
CA LEU A 108 47.60 -21.89 -4.10
C LEU A 108 47.23 -21.04 -5.32
N ASN A 109 47.21 -19.70 -5.22
CA ASN A 109 46.82 -18.87 -6.36
C ASN A 109 47.80 -17.73 -6.64
N ARG A 110 49.03 -18.07 -7.01
CA ARG A 110 49.88 -17.24 -7.89
C ARG A 110 51.00 -18.07 -8.52
N GLY A 111 50.70 -18.58 -9.71
CA GLY A 111 51.62 -18.67 -10.84
C GLY A 111 52.80 -19.65 -10.74
N ALA A 112 52.55 -20.92 -11.07
CA ALA A 112 53.60 -21.81 -11.58
C ALA A 112 53.59 -21.80 -13.12
N THR A 113 53.92 -20.64 -13.69
CA THR A 113 54.53 -20.55 -15.02
C THR A 113 55.94 -20.01 -14.83
N ALA A 114 56.91 -20.87 -15.15
CA ALA A 114 58.33 -20.60 -15.39
C ALA A 114 59.24 -20.23 -14.20
N SER A 115 60.41 -20.90 -14.20
CA SER A 115 61.69 -20.55 -13.56
C SER A 115 61.73 -20.70 -12.03
N ASP A 116 62.34 -21.75 -11.48
CA ASP A 116 63.80 -21.83 -11.26
C ASP A 116 64.34 -20.51 -10.69
N VAL A 117 64.38 -20.35 -9.36
CA VAL A 117 65.61 -20.35 -8.52
C VAL A 117 65.24 -20.49 -7.04
N ALA A 118 66.12 -21.16 -6.30
CA ALA A 118 66.04 -21.44 -4.88
C ALA A 118 66.15 -20.20 -3.96
N ALA A 119 65.73 -20.44 -2.71
CA ALA A 119 66.20 -19.81 -1.46
C ALA A 119 65.64 -18.43 -1.06
N GLY A 120 64.77 -18.46 -0.04
CA GLY A 120 64.89 -17.66 1.18
C GLY A 120 64.62 -16.16 1.12
N GLY A 121 63.55 -15.71 1.80
CA GLY A 121 63.45 -14.32 2.22
C GLY A 121 62.03 -13.86 2.48
N ALA A 122 61.75 -13.52 3.74
CA ALA A 122 60.68 -12.60 4.09
C ALA A 122 60.82 -11.26 3.32
N ASN A 123 59.75 -10.45 3.34
CA ASN A 123 59.73 -8.99 3.18
C ASN A 123 58.99 -8.43 1.94
N GLY A 124 57.75 -8.00 2.17
CA GLY A 124 57.48 -6.56 2.30
C GLY A 124 57.23 -5.70 1.05
N GLY A 125 57.14 -6.28 -0.15
CA GLY A 125 57.02 -5.47 -1.39
C GLY A 125 55.63 -5.34 -2.02
N ASN A 126 54.65 -6.17 -1.64
CA ASN A 126 53.49 -6.41 -2.51
C ASN A 126 52.13 -5.89 -1.98
N LEU A 127 52.04 -5.53 -0.70
CA LEU A 127 50.77 -5.07 -0.12
C LEU A 127 50.37 -3.68 -0.64
N ALA A 128 51.34 -2.79 -0.85
CA ALA A 128 51.09 -1.47 -1.40
C ALA A 128 50.63 -1.55 -2.86
N GLU A 129 51.26 -2.40 -3.67
CA GLU A 129 50.89 -2.60 -5.08
C GLU A 129 49.55 -3.34 -5.22
N GLN A 130 49.27 -4.30 -4.35
CA GLN A 130 47.97 -5.00 -4.28
C GLN A 130 46.85 -4.06 -3.81
N ALA A 131 47.11 -3.22 -2.81
CA ALA A 131 46.15 -2.21 -2.36
C ALA A 131 45.92 -1.13 -3.43
N LEU A 132 46.98 -0.74 -4.16
CA LEU A 132 46.91 0.24 -5.25
C LEU A 132 46.12 -0.30 -6.44
N SER A 133 46.35 -1.54 -6.87
CA SER A 133 45.61 -2.15 -7.97
C SER A 133 44.14 -2.42 -7.60
N ALA A 134 43.87 -2.81 -6.35
CA ALA A 134 42.52 -2.97 -5.83
C ALA A 134 41.79 -1.61 -5.77
N ALA A 135 42.45 -0.56 -5.28
CA ALA A 135 41.89 0.79 -5.23
C ALA A 135 41.64 1.37 -6.62
N LEU A 136 42.52 1.10 -7.59
CA LEU A 136 42.35 1.55 -8.98
C LEU A 136 41.16 0.84 -9.64
N THR A 137 41.04 -0.47 -9.45
CA THR A 137 39.90 -1.27 -9.96
C THR A 137 38.59 -0.79 -9.33
N TYR A 138 38.58 -0.55 -8.01
CA TYR A 138 37.44 0.01 -7.30
C TYR A 138 37.03 1.38 -7.87
N ARG A 139 37.99 2.26 -8.18
CA ARG A 139 37.68 3.57 -8.77
C ARG A 139 37.12 3.46 -10.19
N THR A 140 37.59 2.51 -10.99
CA THR A 140 37.07 2.28 -12.36
C THR A 140 35.67 1.69 -12.38
N GLN A 141 35.25 1.01 -11.31
CA GLN A 141 33.94 0.37 -11.18
C GLN A 141 33.03 1.07 -10.15
N ALA A 142 33.52 2.17 -9.55
CA ALA A 142 32.82 2.95 -8.54
C ALA A 142 31.39 3.33 -8.92
N PRO A 143 31.06 3.82 -10.14
CA PRO A 143 29.68 4.21 -10.44
C PRO A 143 28.71 3.02 -10.44
N LEU A 144 29.15 1.82 -10.84
CA LEU A 144 28.31 0.62 -10.82
C LEU A 144 28.11 0.12 -9.39
N ILE A 145 29.20 0.09 -8.61
CA ILE A 145 29.19 -0.37 -7.23
C ILE A 145 28.37 0.59 -6.37
N ASP A 146 28.51 1.91 -6.54
CA ASP A 146 27.77 2.94 -5.80
C ASP A 146 26.27 2.95 -6.17
N SER A 147 25.90 2.65 -7.42
CA SER A 147 24.49 2.43 -7.79
C SER A 147 23.87 1.23 -7.05
N LEU A 148 24.57 0.09 -7.00
CA LEU A 148 24.10 -1.10 -6.28
C LEU A 148 24.03 -0.85 -4.76
N LEU A 149 25.03 -0.16 -4.21
CA LEU A 149 25.08 0.23 -2.80
C LEU A 149 23.96 1.21 -2.44
N ASN A 150 23.65 2.16 -3.32
CA ASN A 150 22.53 3.08 -3.14
C ASN A 150 21.16 2.37 -3.27
N GLU A 151 21.04 1.36 -4.14
CA GLU A 151 19.84 0.52 -4.26
C GLU A 151 19.58 -0.35 -3.02
N ILE A 152 20.63 -0.80 -2.33
CA ILE A 152 20.52 -1.49 -1.03
C ILE A 152 20.49 -0.53 0.17
N GLY A 153 20.43 0.79 -0.06
CA GLY A 153 20.32 1.81 0.99
C GLY A 153 21.60 2.07 1.78
N ILE A 154 22.76 1.62 1.30
CA ILE A 154 24.06 1.80 1.92
C ILE A 154 24.87 2.78 1.07
N ALA A 155 24.91 4.06 1.42
CA ALA A 155 25.72 5.04 0.69
C ALA A 155 27.21 4.69 0.80
N GLY A 156 27.86 4.35 -0.32
CA GLY A 156 29.22 3.80 -0.41
C GLY A 156 30.36 4.75 0.02
N GLY A 157 30.04 5.89 0.61
CA GLY A 157 31.01 6.93 0.95
C GLY A 157 31.35 7.08 2.43
N SER A 158 30.63 6.47 3.38
CA SER A 158 31.00 6.67 4.78
C SER A 158 30.62 5.53 5.71
N LEU A 159 31.66 4.97 6.36
CA LEU A 159 31.53 4.16 7.57
C LEU A 159 30.68 4.88 8.63
N LYS A 160 30.71 6.22 8.61
CA LYS A 160 29.88 7.09 9.46
C LYS A 160 28.40 6.80 9.29
N ALA A 161 27.88 6.67 8.07
CA ALA A 161 26.47 6.33 7.81
C ALA A 161 26.07 4.94 8.32
N LEU A 162 26.98 3.96 8.26
CA LEU A 162 26.77 2.62 8.80
C LEU A 162 26.79 2.58 10.33
N THR A 163 27.56 3.47 10.96
CA THR A 163 27.64 3.59 12.43
C THR A 163 26.58 4.52 13.03
N THR A 164 25.96 5.41 12.24
CA THR A 164 24.85 6.28 12.68
C THR A 164 23.72 5.51 13.38
N PRO A 165 23.21 4.36 12.88
CA PRO A 165 22.18 3.61 13.60
C PRO A 165 22.67 3.04 14.95
N LEU A 166 23.95 2.70 15.09
CA LEU A 166 24.52 2.28 16.38
C LEU A 166 24.77 3.46 17.33
N VAL A 167 25.14 4.63 16.81
CA VAL A 167 25.36 5.85 17.62
C VAL A 167 24.03 6.46 18.07
N SER A 168 22.98 6.40 17.23
CA SER A 168 21.65 6.86 17.64
C SER A 168 21.05 5.96 18.72
N SER A 169 21.23 4.63 18.64
CA SER A 169 20.78 3.72 19.69
C SER A 169 21.53 3.94 21.01
N ALA A 170 22.83 4.25 20.96
CA ALA A 170 23.61 4.59 22.15
C ALA A 170 23.21 5.94 22.77
N THR A 171 22.77 6.91 21.97
CA THR A 171 22.35 8.23 22.46
C THR A 171 20.94 8.21 23.06
N ASP A 172 20.05 7.35 22.55
CA ASP A 172 18.70 7.15 23.11
C ASP A 172 18.72 6.49 24.49
N GLU A 173 19.64 5.56 24.75
CA GLU A 173 19.76 4.95 26.08
C GLU A 173 20.24 5.95 27.16
N ILE A 174 21.15 6.86 26.81
CA ILE A 174 21.64 7.91 27.72
C ILE A 174 20.54 8.92 28.07
N ASN A 175 19.68 9.28 27.10
CA ASN A 175 18.57 10.21 27.35
C ASN A 175 17.41 9.56 28.14
N ARG A 176 17.25 8.24 28.05
CA ARG A 176 16.24 7.50 28.79
C ARG A 176 16.62 7.31 30.26
N GLU A 177 17.90 7.22 30.61
CA GLU A 177 18.35 7.20 32.01
C GLU A 177 18.27 8.57 32.69
N ALA A 178 18.39 9.67 31.94
CA ALA A 178 18.30 11.03 32.48
C ALA A 178 16.87 11.41 32.92
N THR A 179 15.83 10.89 32.26
CA THR A 179 14.42 11.20 32.58
C THR A 179 13.85 10.34 33.73
N VAL A 180 14.50 9.24 34.09
CA VAL A 180 14.06 8.35 35.18
C VAL A 180 14.64 8.78 36.55
N LYS A 181 15.65 9.65 36.59
CA LYS A 181 16.24 10.15 37.85
C LYS A 181 15.61 11.45 38.40
N GLU A 182 14.60 12.01 37.72
CA GLU A 182 13.89 13.23 38.16
C GLU A 182 12.40 12.98 38.46
N GLN A 183 12.02 11.74 38.82
CA GLN A 183 10.74 11.42 39.46
C GLN A 183 10.94 10.58 40.72
#